data_AF-Q0CTI9-F1
#
_entry.id   AF-Q0CTI9-F1
#
_cell.length_a   1.000
_cell.length_b   1.000
_cell.length_c   1.000
_cell.angle_alpha   90.00
_cell.angle_beta   90.00
_cell.angle_gamma   90.00
#
_symmetry.space_group_name_H-M   'P 1'
#
loop_
_entity.id
_entity.type
_entity.pdbx_description
1 polymer ?
#
loop_
_entity_poly.entity_id
_entity_poly.type
_entity_poly.pdbx_seq_one_letter_code
_entity_poly.pdbx_strand_id
1 'polypeptide(L)'
;MTMLHYLIVYIGLMQLQLAGAQSGTATSETSSSMGTSTPSAVQTVDVGEHGFSFDPDTLQVAPGGKVEFHFYPGNHSVAQASFDRPCHPMSDSSFFSGFIAPTSGESDTVFTVTVNDTTPIWYYCGQIGHCQAGMVGVINPPSVAHGQLQAV
;
A
#
# COMPACT_ATOMS: atom_id res chain seq x y z
N MET A 1 31.95 42.18 -1.04
CA MET A 1 32.86 41.81 -2.14
C MET A 1 33.18 40.33 -1.93
N THR A 2 32.36 39.40 -2.42
CA THR A 2 32.70 38.54 -3.58
C THR A 2 31.46 37.77 -4.09
N MET A 3 30.32 38.45 -4.25
CA MET A 3 29.09 37.90 -4.86
C MET A 3 28.96 38.37 -6.32
N LEU A 4 29.97 38.12 -7.17
CA LEU A 4 29.90 38.53 -8.59
C LEU A 4 30.91 37.84 -9.54
N HIS A 5 31.11 36.51 -9.46
CA HIS A 5 31.95 35.81 -10.46
C HIS A 5 31.41 34.47 -10.96
N TYR A 6 30.17 34.08 -10.63
CA TYR A 6 29.65 32.74 -10.95
C TYR A 6 28.53 32.72 -12.00
N LEU A 7 28.65 33.54 -13.06
CA LEU A 7 27.59 33.65 -14.07
C LEU A 7 28.06 33.76 -15.54
N ILE A 8 29.33 33.50 -15.88
CA ILE A 8 29.86 33.82 -17.23
C ILE A 8 30.55 32.64 -17.97
N VAL A 9 30.57 31.39 -17.49
CA VAL A 9 31.31 30.32 -18.22
C VAL A 9 30.59 28.97 -18.32
N TYR A 10 29.29 28.95 -18.65
CA TYR A 10 28.66 27.69 -19.12
C TYR A 10 27.67 27.92 -20.27
N ILE A 11 27.96 28.89 -21.13
CA ILE A 11 27.33 29.03 -22.44
C ILE A 11 28.33 28.48 -23.46
N GLY A 12 28.00 27.34 -24.06
CA GLY A 12 28.73 26.83 -25.21
C GLY A 12 29.30 25.44 -24.99
N LEU A 13 28.54 24.43 -25.43
CA LEU A 13 29.03 23.27 -26.18
C LEU A 13 27.79 22.51 -26.70
N MET A 14 27.17 23.09 -27.74
CA MET A 14 26.29 22.33 -28.63
C MET A 14 27.15 21.31 -29.36
N GLN A 15 26.88 20.02 -29.16
CA GLN A 15 27.41 18.96 -30.01
C GLN A 15 26.40 18.65 -31.11
N LEU A 16 26.84 18.92 -32.33
CA LEU A 16 26.25 18.48 -33.59
C LEU A 16 26.40 16.96 -33.70
N GLN A 17 25.29 16.21 -33.77
CA GLN A 17 25.32 14.80 -34.13
C GLN A 17 24.41 14.53 -35.33
N LEU A 18 25.03 13.83 -36.29
CA LEU A 18 24.56 13.52 -37.63
C LEU A 18 23.26 12.70 -37.66
N ALA A 19 22.45 12.98 -38.68
CA ALA A 19 21.32 12.17 -39.10
C ALA A 19 21.72 10.73 -39.41
N GLY A 20 21.00 9.78 -38.83
CA GLY A 20 20.95 8.38 -39.23
C GLY A 20 19.50 7.89 -39.18
N ALA A 21 18.89 7.69 -40.34
CA ALA A 21 17.58 7.05 -40.46
C ALA A 21 17.72 5.55 -40.15
N GLN A 22 16.94 5.04 -39.20
CA GLN A 22 16.71 3.60 -39.06
C GLN A 22 15.22 3.31 -39.26
N SER A 23 14.94 2.76 -40.43
CA SER A 23 13.68 2.09 -40.75
C SER A 23 13.61 0.79 -39.94
N GLY A 24 12.67 0.71 -39.01
CA GLY A 24 12.33 -0.52 -38.29
C GLY A 24 10.85 -0.79 -38.41
N THR A 25 10.49 -1.75 -39.25
CA THR A 25 9.14 -2.33 -39.33
C THR A 25 8.82 -3.00 -38.00
N ALA A 26 7.91 -2.41 -37.21
CA ALA A 26 7.35 -3.07 -36.03
C ALA A 26 6.12 -3.88 -36.45
N THR A 27 6.33 -5.18 -36.68
CA THR A 27 5.27 -6.17 -36.79
C THR A 27 4.54 -6.24 -35.45
N SER A 28 3.22 -6.01 -35.46
CA SER A 28 2.36 -6.24 -34.29
C SER A 28 2.28 -7.72 -34.00
N GLU A 29 2.98 -8.17 -32.96
CA GLU A 29 2.76 -9.49 -32.38
C GLU A 29 1.63 -9.40 -31.35
N THR A 30 0.43 -9.81 -31.76
CA THR A 30 -0.64 -10.18 -30.86
C THR A 30 -0.21 -11.43 -30.10
N SER A 31 0.36 -11.26 -28.92
CA SER A 31 0.55 -12.36 -27.97
C SER A 31 -0.70 -12.52 -27.11
N SER A 32 -1.57 -13.44 -27.51
CA SER A 32 -2.57 -14.01 -26.62
C SER A 32 -1.87 -14.90 -25.60
N SER A 33 -1.50 -14.33 -24.46
CA SER A 33 -1.03 -15.08 -23.30
C SER A 33 -2.23 -15.82 -22.69
N MET A 34 -2.26 -17.14 -22.85
CA MET A 34 -3.03 -18.00 -21.97
C MET A 34 -2.43 -17.86 -20.58
N GLY A 35 -3.16 -17.21 -19.68
CA GLY A 35 -2.72 -16.97 -18.32
C GLY A 35 -2.60 -18.28 -17.55
N THR A 36 -1.36 -18.69 -17.28
CA THR A 36 -1.06 -19.63 -16.21
C THR A 36 -1.51 -18.97 -14.91
N SER A 37 -2.54 -19.51 -14.27
CA SER A 37 -3.00 -19.05 -12.97
C SER A 37 -1.92 -19.39 -11.93
N THR A 38 -0.94 -18.50 -11.77
CA THR A 38 -0.03 -18.52 -10.64
C THR A 38 -0.87 -18.53 -9.36
N PRO A 39 -0.55 -19.38 -8.36
CA PRO A 39 -1.25 -19.31 -7.08
C PRO A 39 -1.20 -17.87 -6.56
N SER A 40 -2.36 -17.35 -6.20
CA SER A 40 -2.48 -16.03 -5.59
C SER A 40 -1.60 -15.94 -4.34
N ALA A 41 -0.76 -14.92 -4.26
CA ALA A 41 0.15 -14.72 -3.13
C ALA A 41 -0.65 -14.33 -1.87
N VAL A 42 -0.35 -15.00 -0.76
CA VAL A 42 -0.82 -14.63 0.58
C VAL A 42 0.27 -13.80 1.26
N GLN A 43 -0.11 -12.65 1.82
CA GLN A 43 0.75 -11.82 2.67
C GLN A 43 0.10 -11.68 4.05
N THR A 44 0.93 -11.50 5.07
CA THR A 44 0.48 -11.46 6.47
C THR A 44 0.65 -10.05 7.04
N VAL A 45 -0.27 -9.67 7.93
CA VAL A 45 -0.19 -8.51 8.82
C VAL A 45 -0.41 -8.98 10.25
N ASP A 46 0.57 -8.74 11.09
CA ASP A 46 0.46 -8.93 12.53
C ASP A 46 -0.27 -7.73 13.14
N VAL A 47 -1.35 -8.03 13.85
CA VAL A 47 -2.26 -7.06 14.45
C VAL A 47 -2.03 -7.07 15.96
N GLY A 48 -1.39 -6.02 16.46
CA GLY A 48 -1.23 -5.85 17.90
C GLY A 48 0.03 -6.45 18.51
N GLU A 49 0.89 -7.11 17.73
CA GLU A 49 2.06 -7.82 18.28
C GLU A 49 3.02 -6.87 19.01
N HIS A 50 3.24 -5.69 18.42
CA HIS A 50 4.15 -4.67 18.91
C HIS A 50 3.42 -3.43 19.47
N GLY A 51 2.21 -3.61 20.01
CA GLY A 51 1.39 -2.54 20.58
C GLY A 51 0.23 -2.14 19.67
N PHE A 52 -0.14 -0.86 19.61
CA PHE A 52 -1.26 -0.40 18.77
C PHE A 52 -0.82 -0.22 17.31
N SER A 53 -0.39 -1.31 16.67
CA SER A 53 0.18 -1.29 15.32
C SER A 53 -0.34 -2.42 14.44
N PHE A 54 -0.26 -2.19 13.13
CA PHE A 54 -0.26 -3.22 12.10
C PHE A 54 1.18 -3.39 11.61
N ASP A 55 1.66 -4.62 11.49
CA ASP A 55 3.01 -4.89 10.99
C ASP A 55 3.00 -5.99 9.91
N PRO A 56 3.37 -5.69 8.65
CA PRO A 56 3.62 -4.35 8.12
C PRO A 56 2.33 -3.52 8.03
N ASP A 57 2.45 -2.20 8.18
CA ASP A 57 1.32 -1.27 7.98
C ASP A 57 1.03 -0.97 6.50
N THR A 58 1.96 -1.33 5.61
CA THR A 58 1.94 -0.99 4.19
C THR A 58 2.28 -2.21 3.36
N LEU A 59 1.38 -2.58 2.45
CA LEU A 59 1.53 -3.75 1.58
C LEU A 59 1.36 -3.39 0.10
N GLN A 60 2.03 -4.15 -0.76
CA GLN A 60 1.76 -4.19 -2.20
C GLN A 60 1.34 -5.61 -2.57
N VAL A 61 0.10 -5.77 -3.03
CA VAL A 61 -0.55 -7.07 -3.28
C VAL A 61 -1.18 -7.06 -4.67
N ALA A 62 -0.78 -8.02 -5.50
CA ALA A 62 -1.34 -8.17 -6.84
C ALA A 62 -2.83 -8.56 -6.79
N PRO A 63 -3.65 -8.18 -7.80
CA PRO A 63 -5.03 -8.64 -7.91
C PRO A 63 -5.15 -10.17 -7.85
N GLY A 64 -6.18 -10.63 -7.16
CA GLY A 64 -6.37 -12.04 -6.79
C GLY A 64 -5.67 -12.44 -5.49
N GLY A 65 -4.66 -11.67 -5.03
CA GLY A 65 -3.91 -11.82 -3.78
C GLY A 65 -4.77 -11.86 -2.52
N LYS A 66 -4.20 -12.35 -1.41
CA LYS A 66 -4.85 -12.33 -0.09
C LYS A 66 -3.96 -11.68 0.95
N VAL A 67 -4.58 -10.99 1.90
CA VAL A 67 -3.95 -10.47 3.11
C VAL A 67 -4.60 -11.15 4.31
N GLU A 68 -3.79 -11.81 5.11
CA GLU A 68 -4.19 -12.44 6.37
C GLU A 68 -3.77 -11.56 7.53
N PHE A 69 -4.71 -11.29 8.43
CA PHE A 69 -4.52 -10.50 9.64
C PHE A 69 -4.49 -11.44 10.84
N HIS A 70 -3.36 -11.47 11.53
CA HIS A 70 -3.09 -12.37 12.65
C HIS A 70 -3.07 -11.56 13.94
N PHE A 71 -3.91 -11.91 14.90
CA PHE A 71 -4.17 -11.05 16.06
C PHE A 71 -3.37 -11.48 17.28
N TYR A 72 -2.77 -10.52 17.97
CA TYR A 72 -1.97 -10.71 19.18
C TYR A 72 -2.65 -10.03 20.38
N PRO A 73 -2.14 -10.21 21.61
CA PRO A 73 -2.85 -9.80 22.81
C PRO A 73 -3.18 -8.30 22.85
N GLY A 74 -4.43 -8.00 23.22
CA GLY A 74 -5.02 -6.67 23.16
C GLY A 74 -6.34 -6.71 22.39
N ASN A 75 -7.23 -5.75 22.64
CA ASN A 75 -8.51 -5.71 21.92
C ASN A 75 -8.33 -4.99 20.58
N HIS A 76 -8.15 -5.74 19.50
CA HIS A 76 -7.87 -5.19 18.17
C HIS A 76 -8.94 -5.56 17.16
N SER A 77 -8.92 -4.87 16.01
CA SER A 77 -9.79 -5.13 14.88
C SER A 77 -9.17 -4.56 13.61
N VAL A 78 -9.71 -4.99 12.47
CA VAL A 78 -9.40 -4.48 11.14
C VAL A 78 -10.72 -4.06 10.50
N ALA A 79 -10.87 -2.76 10.26
CA ALA A 79 -12.05 -2.16 9.62
C ALA A 79 -11.61 -1.34 8.42
N GLN A 80 -12.36 -1.41 7.32
CA GLN A 80 -12.07 -0.61 6.14
C GLN A 80 -12.39 0.87 6.38
N ALA A 81 -11.46 1.75 6.02
CA ALA A 81 -11.62 3.20 6.06
C ALA A 81 -11.59 3.79 4.65
N SER A 82 -12.01 5.05 4.55
CA SER A 82 -11.67 5.89 3.40
C SER A 82 -10.44 6.73 3.74
N PHE A 83 -9.70 7.15 2.71
CA PHE A 83 -8.49 7.96 2.89
C PHE A 83 -8.74 9.27 3.66
N ASP A 84 -9.86 9.92 3.33
CA ASP A 84 -10.26 11.23 3.86
C ASP A 84 -10.89 11.15 5.26
N ARG A 85 -11.33 9.96 5.69
CA ARG A 85 -11.95 9.73 6.99
C ARG A 85 -11.26 8.54 7.67
N PRO A 86 -9.98 8.68 8.06
CA PRO A 86 -9.33 7.68 8.89
C PRO A 86 -10.13 7.50 10.18
N CYS A 87 -10.06 6.31 10.78
CA CYS A 87 -10.76 5.98 12.03
C CYS A 87 -12.30 5.88 11.96
N HIS A 88 -12.87 5.83 10.75
CA HIS A 88 -14.30 5.59 10.54
C HIS A 88 -14.52 4.53 9.47
N PRO A 89 -15.60 3.72 9.57
CA PRO A 89 -15.95 2.79 8.50
C PRO A 89 -16.20 3.57 7.22
N MET A 90 -15.67 3.08 6.10
CA MET A 90 -15.89 3.71 4.79
C MET A 90 -17.38 3.72 4.42
N SER A 91 -18.12 2.68 4.78
CA SER A 91 -19.56 2.50 4.54
C SER A 91 -20.13 1.38 5.43
N ASP A 92 -21.45 1.22 5.46
CA ASP A 92 -22.10 0.09 6.16
C ASP A 92 -21.79 -1.29 5.56
N SER A 93 -21.32 -1.32 4.31
CA SER A 93 -20.93 -2.54 3.60
C SER A 93 -19.42 -2.81 3.64
N SER A 94 -18.67 -1.97 4.35
CA SER A 94 -17.23 -2.11 4.53
C SER A 94 -16.90 -3.37 5.31
N PHE A 95 -15.76 -3.98 5.02
CA PHE A 95 -15.35 -5.13 5.80
C PHE A 95 -15.01 -4.72 7.24
N PHE A 96 -15.26 -5.65 8.17
CA PHE A 96 -14.90 -5.53 9.58
C PHE A 96 -14.61 -6.93 10.13
N SER A 97 -13.45 -7.09 10.75
CA SER A 97 -13.05 -8.37 11.35
C SER A 97 -13.84 -8.74 12.62
N GLY A 98 -14.56 -7.77 13.21
CA GLY A 98 -14.94 -7.85 14.61
C GLY A 98 -13.77 -7.48 15.53
N PHE A 99 -14.06 -7.36 16.82
CA PHE A 99 -13.04 -7.21 17.85
C PHE A 99 -12.51 -8.58 18.25
N ILE A 100 -11.20 -8.76 18.13
CA ILE A 100 -10.48 -10.00 18.44
C ILE A 100 -9.47 -9.67 19.53
N ALA A 101 -9.57 -10.37 20.66
CA ALA A 101 -8.82 -10.08 21.88
C ALA A 101 -8.23 -11.35 22.50
N PRO A 102 -7.21 -11.97 21.88
CA PRO A 102 -6.50 -13.07 22.51
C PRO A 102 -5.85 -12.60 23.81
N THR A 103 -5.68 -13.52 24.77
CA THR A 103 -5.12 -13.19 26.09
C THR A 103 -3.62 -13.48 26.17
N SER A 104 -3.09 -14.29 25.26
CA SER A 104 -1.67 -14.63 25.15
C SER A 104 -1.38 -15.18 23.75
N GLY A 105 -0.22 -14.83 23.19
CA GLY A 105 0.20 -15.32 21.88
C GLY A 105 -0.73 -14.89 20.74
N GLU A 106 -0.49 -15.46 19.57
CA GLU A 106 -1.32 -15.29 18.39
C GLU A 106 -2.70 -15.96 18.58
N SER A 107 -3.76 -15.34 18.08
CA SER A 107 -5.12 -15.87 18.07
C SER A 107 -5.28 -16.95 17.00
N ASP A 108 -6.09 -17.98 17.30
CA ASP A 108 -6.55 -18.93 16.27
C ASP A 108 -7.48 -18.28 15.22
N THR A 109 -7.94 -17.05 15.46
CA THR A 109 -8.78 -16.30 14.51
C THR A 109 -7.90 -15.49 13.56
N VAL A 110 -7.91 -15.87 12.29
CA VAL A 110 -7.32 -15.10 11.20
C VAL A 110 -8.44 -14.42 10.40
N PHE A 111 -8.28 -13.13 10.14
CA PHE A 111 -9.17 -12.39 9.24
C PHE A 111 -8.51 -12.24 7.87
N THR A 112 -9.20 -12.59 6.80
CA THR A 112 -8.61 -12.57 5.44
C THR A 112 -9.35 -11.60 4.53
N VAL A 113 -8.58 -10.71 3.88
CA VAL A 113 -9.08 -9.83 2.82
C VAL A 113 -8.54 -10.31 1.48
N THR A 114 -9.42 -10.43 0.48
CA THR A 114 -9.02 -10.71 -0.91
C THR A 114 -8.87 -9.40 -1.67
N VAL A 115 -7.74 -9.21 -2.33
CA VAL A 115 -7.41 -8.01 -3.10
C VAL A 115 -7.90 -8.20 -4.53
N ASN A 116 -8.95 -7.49 -4.91
CA ASN A 116 -9.60 -7.67 -6.21
C ASN A 116 -8.91 -6.90 -7.34
N ASP A 117 -8.28 -5.77 -7.02
CA ASP A 117 -7.63 -4.88 -7.97
C ASP A 117 -6.51 -4.07 -7.27
N THR A 118 -5.92 -3.10 -7.98
CA THR A 118 -4.83 -2.26 -7.46
C THR A 118 -5.31 -0.99 -6.77
N THR A 119 -6.62 -0.86 -6.49
CA THR A 119 -7.17 0.29 -5.76
C THR A 119 -6.68 0.25 -4.31
N PRO A 120 -6.29 1.38 -3.72
CA PRO A 120 -5.87 1.42 -2.32
C PRO A 120 -6.97 0.95 -1.37
N ILE A 121 -6.62 0.05 -0.46
CA ILE A 121 -7.48 -0.38 0.65
C ILE A 121 -6.88 0.18 1.93
N TRP A 122 -7.56 1.18 2.48
CA TRP A 122 -7.23 1.81 3.76
C TRP A 122 -7.96 1.05 4.87
N TYR A 123 -7.27 0.81 5.98
CA TYR A 123 -7.87 0.13 7.13
C TYR A 123 -7.35 0.68 8.45
N TYR A 124 -8.09 0.42 9.52
CA TYR A 124 -7.79 0.92 10.85
C TYR A 124 -8.26 -0.03 11.93
N CYS A 125 -7.76 0.16 13.15
CA CYS A 125 -8.30 -0.52 14.33
C CYS A 125 -9.45 0.29 14.96
N GLY A 126 -10.62 -0.33 15.07
CA GLY A 126 -11.82 0.28 15.65
C GLY A 126 -11.82 0.46 17.16
N GLN A 127 -10.78 -0.01 17.86
CA GLN A 127 -10.70 0.13 19.31
C GLN A 127 -10.47 1.58 19.70
N ILE A 128 -11.16 2.04 20.74
CA ILE A 128 -11.11 3.42 21.20
C ILE A 128 -9.65 3.83 21.47
N GLY A 129 -9.20 4.89 20.80
CA GLY A 129 -7.86 5.47 20.95
C GLY A 129 -6.77 4.78 20.13
N HIS A 130 -6.97 3.56 19.62
CA HIS A 130 -5.92 2.86 18.86
C HIS A 130 -5.69 3.52 17.51
N CYS A 131 -6.76 3.78 16.75
CA CYS A 131 -6.62 4.46 15.47
C CYS A 131 -6.01 5.85 15.61
N GLN A 132 -6.49 6.65 16.57
CA GLN A 132 -5.96 7.99 16.86
C GLN A 132 -4.49 7.97 17.30
N ALA A 133 -4.02 6.84 17.84
CA ALA A 133 -2.61 6.62 18.15
C ALA A 133 -1.77 6.15 16.95
N GLY A 134 -2.35 6.04 15.75
CA GLY A 134 -1.67 5.65 14.52
C GLY A 134 -1.89 4.21 14.10
N MET A 135 -2.83 3.46 14.71
CA MET A 135 -3.14 2.10 14.29
C MET A 135 -4.00 2.08 13.01
N VAL A 136 -3.35 2.42 11.89
CA VAL A 136 -3.87 2.51 10.53
C VAL A 136 -2.92 1.79 9.57
N GLY A 137 -3.45 1.32 8.45
CA GLY A 137 -2.63 0.66 7.44
C GLY A 137 -3.22 0.76 6.04
N VAL A 138 -2.45 0.35 5.05
CA VAL A 138 -2.78 0.42 3.63
C VAL A 138 -2.31 -0.80 2.85
N ILE A 139 -3.19 -1.31 1.99
CA ILE A 139 -2.82 -2.21 0.90
C ILE A 139 -2.88 -1.40 -0.40
N ASN A 140 -1.86 -1.54 -1.24
CA ASN A 140 -1.74 -0.88 -2.53
C ASN A 140 -1.83 0.66 -2.47
N PRO A 141 -0.97 1.35 -1.69
CA PRO A 141 -0.96 2.81 -1.67
C PRO A 141 -0.66 3.38 -3.07
N PRO A 142 -1.17 4.59 -3.40
CA PRO A 142 -0.85 5.26 -4.66
C PRO A 142 0.67 5.43 -4.86
N SER A 143 1.14 5.33 -6.10
CA SER A 143 2.57 5.36 -6.46
C SER A 143 3.29 6.71 -6.26
N VAL A 144 2.61 7.70 -5.69
CA VAL A 144 3.22 8.94 -5.19
C VAL A 144 3.31 8.88 -3.67
N ALA A 145 4.52 8.69 -3.16
CA ALA A 145 4.83 8.68 -1.73
C ALA A 145 4.60 10.08 -1.11
N HIS A 146 3.35 10.44 -0.84
CA HIS A 146 2.96 11.58 -0.01
C HIS A 146 1.57 11.42 0.66
N GLY A 147 1.02 10.21 0.72
CA GLY A 147 -0.26 9.95 1.39
C GLY A 147 -0.18 8.69 2.23
N GLN A 148 0.50 8.72 3.37
CA GLN A 148 0.19 7.76 4.43
C GLN A 148 -1.08 8.23 5.12
N LEU A 149 -1.95 7.31 5.53
CA LEU A 149 -3.02 7.66 6.47
C LEU A 149 -2.35 8.20 7.73
N GLN A 150 -2.76 9.39 8.14
CA GLN A 150 -2.44 9.92 9.44
C GLN A 150 -3.77 10.04 10.17
N ALA A 151 -3.84 9.44 11.35
CA ALA A 151 -5.01 9.61 12.20
C ALA A 151 -4.96 11.02 12.78
N VAL A 152 -5.86 11.89 12.32
CA VAL A 152 -6.08 13.23 12.87
C VAL A 152 -7.26 13.25 13.83
#